data_AF-A0A525CV12-F1
#
_entry.id   AF-A0A525CV12-F1
#
_cell.length_a   1.000
_cell.length_b   1.000
_cell.length_c   1.000
_cell.angle_alpha   90.00
_cell.angle_beta   90.00
_cell.angle_gamma   90.00
#
_symmetry.space_group_name_H-M   'P 1'
#
loop_
_entity.id
_entity.type
_entity.pdbx_description
1 polymer ?
#
loop_
_entity_poly.entity_id
_entity_poly.type
_entity_poly.pdbx_seq_one_letter_code
_entity_poly.pdbx_strand_id
1 'polypeptide(L)' 'MLDSVNIKAKSCCSKEKERLVRELYECDYETTSPEERHLCYRWAAKKSGHRAKQCMISG' A
#
# COMPACT_ATOMS: atom_id res chain seq x y z
N MET A 1 5.07 15.90 -20.97
CA MET A 1 5.21 16.10 -19.51
C MET A 1 4.17 15.32 -18.70
N LEU A 2 2.91 15.19 -19.16
CA LEU A 2 1.90 14.36 -18.47
C LEU A 2 2.23 12.85 -18.46
N ASP A 3 2.85 12.35 -19.53
CA ASP A 3 3.13 10.92 -19.67
C ASP A 3 4.17 10.41 -18.66
N SER A 4 5.20 11.21 -18.37
CA SER A 4 6.24 10.84 -17.39
C SER A 4 5.69 10.81 -15.95
N VAL A 5 4.77 11.72 -15.61
CA VAL A 5 4.07 11.72 -14.31
C VAL A 5 3.19 10.49 -14.17
N ASN A 6 2.46 10.10 -15.23
CA ASN A 6 1.62 8.90 -15.23
C ASN A 6 2.43 7.61 -15.13
N ILE A 7 3.57 7.51 -15.83
CA ILE A 7 4.47 6.35 -15.75
C ILE A 7 5.02 6.20 -14.33
N LYS A 8 5.45 7.31 -13.71
CA LYS A 8 5.98 7.31 -12.35
C LYS A 8 4.88 6.94 -11.33
N ALA A 9 3.70 7.52 -11.44
CA ALA A 9 2.56 7.19 -10.59
C ALA A 9 2.19 5.70 -10.69
N LYS A 10 2.13 5.17 -11.92
CA LYS A 10 1.87 3.75 -12.15
C LYS A 10 2.93 2.85 -11.52
N SER A 11 4.21 3.20 -11.64
CA SER A 11 5.32 2.45 -11.03
C SER A 11 5.22 2.45 -9.49
N CYS A 12 5.06 3.62 -8.89
CA CYS A 12 4.90 3.77 -7.44
C CYS A 12 3.70 2.98 -6.91
N CYS A 13 2.54 3.10 -7.56
CA CYS A 13 1.32 2.40 -7.15
C CYS A 13 1.42 0.89 -7.35
N SER A 14 2.08 0.41 -8.41
CA SER A 14 2.25 -1.03 -8.66
C SER A 14 3.14 -1.67 -7.59
N LYS A 15 4.25 -1.01 -7.24
CA LYS A 15 5.15 -1.46 -6.18
C LYS A 15 4.47 -1.48 -4.81
N GLU A 16 3.69 -0.45 -4.49
CA GLU A 16 2.95 -0.40 -3.22
C GLU A 16 1.77 -1.37 -3.18
N LYS A 17 1.17 -1.72 -4.33
CA LYS A 17 0.16 -2.78 -4.40
C LYS A 17 0.75 -4.14 -4.03
N GLU A 18 1.93 -4.49 -4.55
CA GLU A 18 2.59 -5.76 -4.20
C GLU A 18 2.92 -5.84 -2.71
N ARG A 19 3.39 -4.74 -2.13
CA ARG A 19 3.65 -4.63 -0.68
C ARG A 19 2.37 -4.77 0.13
N LEU A 20 1.31 -4.07 -0.27
CA LEU A 20 0.02 -4.12 0.42
C LEU A 20 -0.56 -5.54 0.42
N VAL A 21 -0.48 -6.28 -0.69
CA VAL A 21 -0.95 -7.67 -0.73
C VAL A 21 -0.23 -8.54 0.29
N ARG A 22 1.10 -8.37 0.44
CA ARG A 22 1.86 -9.11 1.47
C ARG A 22 1.45 -8.72 2.88
N GLU A 23 1.33 -7.42 3.17
CA GLU A 23 0.91 -6.93 4.48
C GLU A 23 -0.53 -7.38 4.83
N LEU A 24 -1.43 -7.48 3.85
CA LEU A 24 -2.77 -8.01 4.07
C LEU A 24 -2.75 -9.51 4.38
N TYR A 25 -1.89 -10.27 3.71
CA TYR A 25 -1.69 -11.70 4.01
C TYR A 25 -1.09 -11.91 5.41
N GLU A 26 -0.17 -11.05 5.83
CA GLU A 26 0.36 -11.03 7.20
C GLU A 26 -0.76 -10.73 8.21
N CYS A 27 -1.63 -9.75 7.92
CA CYS A 27 -2.80 -9.49 8.75
C CYS A 27 -3.71 -10.72 8.87
N ASP A 28 -3.93 -11.48 7.80
CA ASP A 28 -4.72 -12.71 7.84
C ASP A 28 -4.10 -13.79 8.73
N TYR A 29 -2.77 -13.87 8.73
CA TYR A 29 -2.02 -14.87 9.49
C TYR A 29 -1.87 -14.50 10.97
N GLU A 30 -1.63 -13.23 11.28
CA GLU A 30 -1.29 -12.76 12.63
C GLU A 30 -2.52 -12.43 13.48
N THR A 31 -3.68 -12.17 12.87
CA THR A 31 -4.89 -11.77 13.60
C THR A 31 -5.86 -12.92 13.81
N THR A 32 -6.33 -13.07 15.05
CA THR A 32 -7.26 -14.13 15.45
C THR A 32 -8.71 -13.67 15.44
N SER A 33 -8.98 -12.39 15.70
CA SER A 33 -10.34 -11.83 15.65
C SER A 33 -10.62 -11.02 14.38
N PRO A 34 -11.89 -10.99 13.90
CA PRO A 34 -12.30 -10.13 12.79
C PRO A 34 -12.02 -8.63 13.03
N GLU A 35 -12.17 -8.16 14.26
CA GLU A 35 -11.94 -6.76 14.64
C GLU A 35 -10.47 -6.37 14.52
N GLU A 36 -9.56 -7.20 15.03
CA GLU A 36 -8.11 -6.99 14.88
C GLU A 36 -7.69 -7.05 13.42
N ARG A 37 -8.24 -8.00 12.65
CA ARG A 37 -7.98 -8.10 11.21
C ARG A 37 -8.42 -6.84 10.47
N HIS A 38 -9.61 -6.33 10.78
CA HIS A 38 -10.11 -5.10 10.18
C HIS A 38 -9.22 -3.90 10.51
N LEU A 39 -8.76 -3.77 11.76
CA LEU A 39 -7.82 -2.72 12.16
C LEU A 39 -6.48 -2.86 11.42
N CYS A 40 -5.96 -4.08 11.32
CA CYS A 40 -4.71 -4.38 10.61
C CYS A 40 -4.80 -3.98 9.13
N TYR A 41 -5.86 -4.39 8.43
CA TYR A 41 -6.10 -4.00 7.05
C TYR A 41 -6.15 -2.48 6.85
N ARG A 42 -6.86 -1.76 7.74
CA ARG A 42 -6.95 -0.30 7.67
C ARG A 42 -5.58 0.36 7.83
N TRP A 43 -4.76 -0.17 8.74
CA TRP A 43 -3.42 0.34 8.96
C TRP A 43 -2.50 0.07 7.77
N ALA A 44 -2.51 -1.16 7.24
CA ALA A 44 -1.75 -1.55 6.04
C ALA A 44 -2.13 -0.67 4.83
N ALA A 45 -3.42 -0.45 4.59
CA ALA A 45 -3.92 0.42 3.52
C ALA A 45 -3.45 1.88 3.69
N LYS A 46 -3.54 2.43 4.91
CA LYS A 46 -3.06 3.79 5.21
C LYS A 46 -1.55 3.93 4.97
N LYS A 47 -0.77 2.94 5.41
CA LYS A 47 0.69 2.89 5.22
C LYS A 47 1.07 2.80 3.75
N SER A 48 0.41 1.93 2.98
CA SER A 48 0.58 1.80 1.53
C SER A 48 0.30 3.13 0.81
N GLY A 49 -0.83 3.78 1.10
CA GLY A 49 -1.17 5.08 0.51
C GLY A 49 -0.14 6.17 0.83
N HIS A 50 0.36 6.21 2.07
CA HIS A 50 1.40 7.15 2.47
C HIS A 50 2.71 6.93 1.70
N ARG A 51 3.16 5.69 1.60
CA ARG A 51 4.36 5.31 0.83
C ARG A 51 4.22 5.62 -0.66
N ALA A 52 3.05 5.34 -1.24
CA ALA A 52 2.77 5.65 -2.64
C ALA A 52 2.85 7.16 -2.90
N LYS A 53 2.25 7.97 -2.01
CA LYS A 53 2.33 9.43 -2.08
C LYS A 53 3.77 9.93 -1.97
N GLN A 54 4.55 9.41 -1.03
CA GLN A 54 5.96 9.77 -0.88
C GLN A 54 6.77 9.39 -2.12
N CYS A 55 6.58 8.20 -2.69
CA CYS A 55 7.24 7.77 -3.92
C CYS A 55 6.98 8.73 -5.10
N MET A 56 5.73 9.21 -5.24
CA MET A 56 5.38 10.17 -6.28
C MET A 56 6.05 11.53 -6.08
N ILE A 57 6.23 11.98 -4.84
CA ILE A 57 6.84 13.28 -4.50
C ILE A 57 8.37 13.22 -4.55
N SER A 58 8.98 12.16 -4.03
CA SER A 58 10.43 12.05 -3.78
C SER A 58 11.25 11.51 -4.96
N GLY A 59 10.85 11.75 -6.20
CA GLY A 59 11.60 11.23 -7.36
C GLY A 59 11.46 12.03 -8.63
#